data_AF-S4MZP6-F1
#
_entry.id   AF-S4MZP6-F1
#
_cell.length_a   1.000
_cell.length_b   1.000
_cell.length_c   1.000
_cell.angle_alpha   90.00
_cell.angle_beta   90.00
_cell.angle_gamma   90.00
#
_symmetry.space_group_name_H-M   'P 1'
#
loop_
_entity.id
_entity.type
_entity.pdbx_description
1 polymer ?
#
loop_
_entity_poly.entity_id
_entity_poly.type
_entity_poly.pdbx_seq_one_letter_code
_entity_poly.pdbx_strand_id
1 'polypeptide(L)'
;MRASFDDYRAMEQDVALDDIDAAEGRRLTMPVLALWGSAGLPSRLPTLEIWRAYADDVTGAEIPECGHFIPEEQPEALLGHLRSFLADEASR
;
A
#
# COMPACT_ATOMS: atom_id res chain seq x y z
N MET A 1 -16.59 -20.51 -4.48
CA MET A 1 -15.46 -20.34 -3.55
C MET A 1 -15.96 -19.60 -2.32
N ARG A 2 -15.63 -20.06 -1.10
CA ARG A 2 -15.97 -19.34 0.15
C ARG A 2 -14.86 -18.37 0.53
N ALA A 3 -13.67 -18.91 0.84
CA ALA A 3 -12.50 -18.15 1.28
C ALA A 3 -12.21 -16.90 0.43
N SER A 4 -12.03 -17.02 -0.89
CA SER A 4 -11.69 -15.86 -1.74
C SER A 4 -12.81 -14.83 -1.93
N PHE A 5 -14.06 -15.17 -1.62
CA PHE A 5 -15.18 -14.23 -1.70
C PHE A 5 -15.56 -13.63 -0.35
N ASP A 6 -15.05 -14.18 0.76
CA ASP A 6 -15.30 -13.65 2.09
C ASP A 6 -14.62 -12.28 2.28
N ASP A 7 -13.45 -12.08 1.66
CA ASP A 7 -12.76 -10.78 1.61
C ASP A 7 -13.64 -9.68 0.97
N TYR A 8 -14.25 -9.98 -0.19
CA TYR A 8 -15.19 -9.04 -0.84
C TYR A 8 -16.47 -8.78 -0.02
N ARG A 9 -16.91 -9.74 0.80
CA ARG A 9 -18.07 -9.56 1.69
C ARG A 9 -17.74 -8.69 2.89
N ALA A 10 -16.46 -8.63 3.29
CA ALA A 10 -15.99 -7.83 4.40
C ALA A 10 -15.85 -6.35 4.03
N MET A 11 -15.82 -5.99 2.74
CA MET A 11 -15.58 -4.61 2.27
C MET A 11 -16.41 -3.54 2.98
N GLU A 12 -17.72 -3.74 3.18
CA GLU A 12 -18.56 -2.76 3.88
C GLU A 12 -18.16 -2.59 5.35
N GLN A 13 -17.71 -3.66 5.99
CA GLN A 13 -17.23 -3.65 7.38
C GLN A 13 -15.85 -3.00 7.48
N ASP A 14 -14.95 -3.30 6.55
CA ASP A 14 -13.61 -2.71 6.50
C ASP A 14 -13.68 -1.19 6.31
N VAL A 15 -14.53 -0.71 5.37
CA VAL A 15 -14.75 0.73 5.17
C VAL A 15 -15.29 1.39 6.45
N ALA A 16 -16.23 0.75 7.15
CA ALA A 16 -16.75 1.30 8.40
C ALA A 16 -15.69 1.38 9.50
N LEU A 17 -14.77 0.41 9.56
CA LEU A 17 -13.65 0.44 10.51
C LEU A 17 -12.63 1.53 10.14
N ASP A 18 -12.31 1.68 8.85
CA ASP A 18 -11.44 2.76 8.36
C ASP A 18 -12.00 4.15 8.68
N ASP A 19 -13.32 4.35 8.53
CA ASP A 19 -14.00 5.60 8.87
C ASP A 19 -13.93 5.91 10.37
N ILE A 20 -14.08 4.90 11.23
CA ILE A 20 -13.95 5.04 12.69
C ILE A 20 -12.50 5.39 13.04
N ASP A 21 -11.51 4.69 12.46
CA ASP A 21 -10.09 4.98 12.64
C ASP A 21 -9.76 6.41 12.23
N ALA A 22 -10.23 6.85 11.07
CA ALA A 22 -10.05 8.22 10.59
C ALA A 22 -10.71 9.26 11.51
N ALA A 23 -11.94 9.01 11.96
CA ALA A 23 -12.66 9.92 12.87
C ALA A 23 -11.98 10.04 14.25
N GLU A 24 -11.35 8.96 14.72
CA GLU A 24 -10.59 8.94 15.96
C GLU A 24 -9.12 9.37 15.79
N GLY A 25 -8.70 9.68 14.56
CA GLY A 25 -7.33 10.08 14.23
C GLY A 25 -6.30 8.97 14.41
N ARG A 26 -6.73 7.70 14.39
CA ARG A 26 -5.82 6.54 14.41
C ARG A 26 -5.07 6.46 13.09
N ARG A 27 -3.75 6.27 13.19
CA ARG A 27 -2.83 6.21 12.06
C ARG A 27 -1.84 5.07 12.31
N LEU A 28 -1.32 4.51 11.22
CA LEU A 28 -0.22 3.55 11.28
C LEU A 28 1.05 4.28 11.73
N THR A 29 1.56 3.88 12.90
CA THR A 29 2.73 4.52 13.51
C THR A 29 4.06 3.87 13.09
N MET A 30 4.01 2.70 12.46
CA MET A 30 5.18 2.05 11.88
C MET A 30 5.46 2.60 10.47
N PRO A 31 6.70 2.48 9.98
CA PRO A 31 7.04 2.85 8.61
C PRO A 31 6.24 2.04 7.58
N VAL A 32 5.79 2.73 6.52
CA VAL A 32 4.98 2.17 5.44
C VAL A 32 5.65 2.43 4.10
N LEU A 33 5.76 1.39 3.28
CA LEU A 33 6.19 1.46 1.88
C LEU A 33 5.00 1.20 0.96
N ALA A 34 4.58 2.22 0.20
CA ALA A 34 3.54 2.11 -0.81
C ALA A 34 4.14 2.01 -2.22
N LEU A 35 3.97 0.87 -2.89
CA LEU A 35 4.40 0.66 -4.28
C LEU A 35 3.18 0.49 -5.18
N TRP A 36 3.20 1.12 -6.36
CA TRP A 36 2.15 0.96 -7.36
C TRP A 36 2.74 0.96 -8.77
N GLY A 37 2.11 0.27 -9.73
CA GLY A 37 2.54 0.29 -11.13
C GLY A 37 2.14 1.57 -11.86
N SER A 38 2.94 2.00 -12.84
CA SER A 38 2.65 3.15 -13.71
C SER A 38 1.41 2.95 -14.60
N ALA A 39 0.95 1.71 -14.78
CA ALA A 39 -0.28 1.39 -15.47
C ALA A 39 -1.35 0.94 -14.45
N GLY A 40 -2.47 1.67 -14.40
CA GLY A 40 -3.62 1.27 -13.58
C GLY A 40 -4.37 2.45 -13.00
N LEU A 41 -5.28 2.17 -12.06
CA LEU A 41 -5.97 3.20 -11.30
C LEU A 41 -5.01 3.98 -10.36
N PRO A 42 -4.10 3.32 -9.61
CA PRO A 42 -3.22 4.03 -8.68
C PRO A 42 -2.37 5.11 -9.36
N SER A 43 -1.81 4.87 -10.56
CA SER A 43 -1.02 5.88 -11.27
C SER A 43 -1.80 7.13 -11.71
N ARG A 44 -3.14 7.10 -11.63
CA ARG A 44 -4.03 8.24 -11.94
C ARG A 44 -4.53 8.95 -10.69
N LEU A 45 -4.15 8.47 -9.51
CA LEU A 45 -4.52 9.04 -8.22
C LEU A 45 -3.27 9.61 -7.54
N PRO A 46 -3.43 10.52 -6.57
CA PRO A 46 -2.32 10.95 -5.72
C PRO A 46 -2.01 9.86 -4.68
N THR A 47 -1.64 8.65 -5.13
CA THR A 47 -1.54 7.45 -4.30
C THR A 47 -0.70 7.66 -3.04
N LEU A 48 0.46 8.30 -3.17
CA LEU A 48 1.31 8.56 -2.01
C LEU A 48 0.66 9.51 -0.99
N GLU A 49 -0.07 10.52 -1.45
CA GLU A 49 -0.79 11.44 -0.55
C GLU A 49 -1.98 10.77 0.14
N ILE A 50 -2.67 9.86 -0.57
CA ILE A 50 -3.72 9.03 0.04
C ILE A 50 -3.12 8.24 1.20
N TRP A 51 -2.00 7.54 1.00
CA TRP A 51 -1.36 6.77 2.08
C TRP A 51 -0.85 7.65 3.24
N ARG A 52 -0.40 8.87 2.97
CA ARG A 52 -0.03 9.84 4.02
C ARG A 52 -1.21 10.28 4.90
N ALA A 53 -2.46 10.06 4.49
CA ALA A 53 -3.61 10.26 5.37
C ALA A 53 -3.71 9.17 6.45
N TYR A 54 -3.23 7.95 6.16
CA TYR A 54 -3.40 6.78 7.01
C TYR A 54 -2.17 6.44 7.88
N ALA A 55 -1.00 7.02 7.62
CA ALA A 55 0.24 6.61 8.26
C ALA A 55 1.19 7.78 8.54
N ASP A 56 2.00 7.68 9.59
CA ASP A 56 2.89 8.75 10.06
C ASP A 56 4.20 8.83 9.28
N ASP A 57 4.75 7.68 8.87
CA ASP A 57 5.98 7.58 8.08
C ASP A 57 5.69 6.77 6.80
N VAL A 58 5.54 7.49 5.68
CA VAL A 58 5.21 6.88 4.38
C VAL A 58 6.27 7.24 3.35
N THR A 59 6.86 6.18 2.80
CA THR A 59 7.65 6.23 1.57
C THR A 59 6.91 5.49 0.47
N GLY A 60 7.22 5.79 -0.79
CA GLY A 60 6.60 5.09 -1.89
C GLY A 60 7.19 5.45 -3.23
N ALA A 61 6.89 4.60 -4.21
CA ALA A 61 7.37 4.75 -5.57
C ALA A 61 6.37 4.16 -6.57
N GLU A 62 6.24 4.85 -7.70
CA GLU A 62 5.63 4.30 -8.90
C GLU A 62 6.66 3.42 -9.63
N ILE A 63 6.27 2.21 -9.98
CA ILE A 63 7.09 1.27 -10.75
C ILE A 63 6.82 1.47 -12.25
N PRO A 64 7.81 1.88 -13.05
CA PRO A 64 7.63 2.11 -14.48
C PRO A 64 7.34 0.79 -15.21
N GLU A 65 6.61 0.88 -16.32
CA GLU A 65 6.29 -0.24 -17.20
C GLU A 65 5.68 -1.44 -16.42
N CYS A 66 4.83 -1.13 -15.43
CA CYS A 66 4.24 -2.10 -14.52
C CYS A 66 2.74 -1.84 -14.34
N GLY A 67 1.95 -2.91 -14.39
CA GLY A 67 0.52 -2.93 -14.07
C GLY A 67 0.24 -3.22 -12.60
N HIS A 68 -0.82 -4.00 -12.39
CA HIS A 68 -1.34 -4.34 -11.05
C HIS A 68 -0.51 -5.41 -10.34
N PHE A 69 0.10 -6.33 -11.10
CA PHE A 69 0.76 -7.53 -10.57
C PHE A 69 2.27 -7.29 -10.47
N ILE A 70 2.68 -6.33 -9.63
CA ILE A 70 4.09 -5.93 -9.48
C ILE A 70 5.05 -7.12 -9.25
N PRO A 71 4.72 -8.12 -8.40
CA PRO A 71 5.61 -9.28 -8.19
C PRO A 71 5.85 -10.09 -9.47
N GLU A 72 4.86 -10.19 -10.36
CA GLU A 72 4.95 -10.91 -11.63
C GLU A 72 5.55 -10.05 -12.76
N GLU A 73 5.25 -8.75 -12.78
CA GLU A 73 5.60 -7.84 -13.87
C GLU A 73 6.99 -7.21 -13.72
N GLN A 74 7.37 -6.84 -12.50
CA GLN A 74 8.65 -6.17 -12.20
C GLN A 74 9.29 -6.71 -10.88
N PRO A 75 9.61 -8.01 -10.79
CA PRO A 75 10.10 -8.64 -9.56
C PRO A 75 11.41 -8.03 -9.05
N GLU A 76 12.35 -7.67 -9.92
CA GLU A 76 13.63 -7.08 -9.52
C GLU A 76 13.45 -5.68 -8.90
N ALA A 77 12.57 -4.86 -9.48
CA ALA A 77 12.26 -3.53 -8.96
C ALA A 77 11.61 -3.65 -7.57
N LEU A 78 10.62 -4.56 -7.42
CA LEU A 78 9.98 -4.86 -6.14
C LEU A 78 11.02 -5.27 -5.09
N LEU A 79 11.90 -6.22 -5.42
CA LEU A 79 12.93 -6.70 -4.50
C LEU A 79 13.91 -5.60 -4.10
N GLY A 80 14.26 -4.69 -5.02
CA GLY A 80 15.11 -3.54 -4.72
C GLY A 80 14.50 -2.64 -3.65
N HIS A 81 13.23 -2.25 -3.83
CA HIS A 81 12.50 -1.43 -2.87
C HIS A 81 12.35 -2.12 -1.50
N LEU A 82 11.94 -3.40 -1.50
CA LEU A 82 11.77 -4.17 -0.27
C LEU A 82 13.08 -4.32 0.51
N ARG A 83 14.19 -4.61 -0.16
CA ARG A 83 15.50 -4.75 0.50
C ARG A 83 15.97 -3.45 1.12
N SER A 84 15.83 -2.33 0.41
CA SER A 84 16.20 -1.02 0.94
C SER A 84 15.35 -0.69 2.18
N PHE A 85 14.03 -0.82 2.06
CA PHE A 85 13.10 -0.51 3.15
C PHE A 85 13.35 -1.34 4.40
N LEU A 86 13.53 -2.66 4.25
CA LEU A 86 13.76 -3.56 5.39
C LEU A 86 15.16 -3.41 6.01
N ALA A 87 16.17 -2.99 5.24
CA ALA A 87 17.51 -2.73 5.76
C ALA A 87 17.58 -1.41 6.56
N ASP A 88 16.83 -0.39 6.12
CA ASP A 88 16.74 0.88 6.84
C ASP A 88 16.02 0.71 8.19
N GLU A 89 14.97 -0.12 8.25
CA GLU A 89 14.30 -0.47 9.51
C GLU A 89 15.21 -1.23 10.49
N ALA A 90 16.03 -2.16 10.00
CA ALA A 90 16.99 -2.88 10.85
C ALA A 90 18.09 -1.96 11.43
N SER A 91 18.22 -0.74 10.91
CA SER A 91 19.22 0.25 11.31
C SER A 91 18.66 1.37 12.18
N ARG A 92 17.35 1.39 12.46
CA ARG A 92 16.66 2.32 13.37
C ARG A 92 16.46 1.72 14.75
#